data_AF-A0A7C9DAV7-F1
#
_entry.id   AF-A0A7C9DAV7-F1
#
_cell.length_a   1.000
_cell.length_b   1.000
_cell.length_c   1.000
_cell.angle_alpha   90.00
_cell.angle_beta   90.00
_cell.angle_gamma   90.00
#
_symmetry.space_group_name_H-M   'P 1'
#
loop_
_entity.id
_entity.type
_entity.pdbx_description
1 polymer ?
#
loop_
_entity_poly.entity_id
_entity_poly.type
_entity_poly.pdbx_seq_one_letter_code
_entity_poly.pdbx_strand_id
1 'polypeptide(L)'
;LTTLDRDYGVFNKIHHDIGTHVIHHLFPQIPHYHLVEATEAAKPVLGKYYKEPKRSRGPFPFHLIESFLNSLRINHFVSDSGDIVYYQTDPHLAIDGVSKYSM
;
A
#
# COMPACT_ATOMS: atom_id res chain seq x y z
N LEU A 1 -2.89 -10.42 -2.79
CA LEU A 1 -1.71 -9.53 -2.90
C LEU A 1 -2.18 -8.11 -2.64
N THR A 2 -2.29 -7.72 -1.37
CA THR A 2 -2.89 -6.46 -0.90
C THR A 2 -1.86 -5.43 -0.45
N THR A 3 -0.57 -5.78 -0.50
CA THR A 3 0.53 -4.87 -0.19
C THR A 3 0.89 -4.07 -1.43
N LEU A 4 1.09 -2.76 -1.27
CA LEU A 4 1.59 -1.88 -2.31
C LEU A 4 2.91 -1.30 -1.80
N ASP A 5 3.96 -1.42 -2.61
CA ASP A 5 5.27 -0.88 -2.27
C ASP A 5 5.19 0.64 -2.06
N ARG A 6 5.94 1.16 -1.08
CA ARG A 6 5.96 2.58 -0.72
C ARG A 6 7.40 3.06 -0.63
N ASP A 7 7.64 4.31 -1.04
CA ASP A 7 8.96 4.93 -0.96
C ASP A 7 9.11 5.72 0.35
N TYR A 8 9.95 5.24 1.26
CA TYR A 8 10.20 5.87 2.56
C TYR A 8 11.36 6.88 2.55
N GLY A 9 11.90 7.24 1.37
CA GLY A 9 13.03 8.16 1.28
C GLY A 9 14.32 7.56 1.86
N VAL A 10 15.01 8.28 2.74
CA VAL A 10 16.28 7.77 3.33
C VAL A 10 16.10 6.53 4.20
N PHE A 11 14.87 6.31 4.70
CA PHE A 11 14.55 5.19 5.57
C PHE A 11 14.36 3.86 4.83
N ASN A 12 14.34 3.86 3.49
CA ASN A 12 14.24 2.64 2.67
C ASN A 12 15.33 1.62 3.06
N LYS A 13 16.55 2.11 3.28
CA LYS A 13 17.73 1.28 3.59
C LYS A 13 17.70 0.66 5.00
N ILE A 14 16.92 1.23 5.91
CA ILE A 14 16.81 0.72 7.29
C ILE A 14 15.86 -0.49 7.35
N HIS A 15 14.91 -0.55 6.43
CA HIS A 15 13.88 -1.58 6.40
C HIS A 15 14.06 -2.57 5.23
N HIS A 16 15.32 -2.89 4.86
CA HIS A 16 15.62 -3.82 3.76
C HIS A 16 14.88 -3.52 2.44
N ASP A 17 14.81 -2.24 2.03
CA ASP A 17 14.13 -1.79 0.80
C ASP A 17 12.67 -2.28 0.70
N ILE A 18 11.80 -1.73 1.57
CA ILE A 18 10.32 -1.96 1.56
C ILE A 18 9.70 -1.76 0.17
N GLY A 19 10.36 -1.02 -0.72
CA GLY A 19 9.99 -0.88 -2.13
C GLY A 19 9.98 -2.19 -2.94
N THR A 20 10.32 -3.33 -2.33
CA THR A 20 10.36 -4.66 -2.97
C THR A 20 9.52 -5.71 -2.22
N HIS A 21 8.74 -5.27 -1.24
CA HIS A 21 8.02 -6.16 -0.34
C HIS A 21 6.97 -7.01 -1.08
N VAL A 22 6.37 -6.47 -2.15
CA VAL A 22 5.45 -7.22 -3.02
C VAL A 22 6.13 -8.44 -3.66
N ILE A 23 7.32 -8.25 -4.24
CA ILE A 23 8.06 -9.34 -4.90
C ILE A 23 8.56 -10.35 -3.87
N HIS A 24 8.95 -9.90 -2.68
CA HIS A 24 9.29 -10.81 -1.59
C HIS A 24 8.12 -11.75 -1.24
N HIS A 25 6.88 -11.24 -1.14
CA HIS A 25 5.71 -12.09 -0.87
C HIS A 25 5.34 -13.03 -2.03
N LEU A 26 5.64 -12.64 -3.27
CA LEU A 26 5.42 -13.51 -4.43
C LEU A 26 6.49 -14.61 -4.55
N PHE A 27 7.75 -14.26 -4.26
CA PHE A 27 8.90 -15.13 -4.42
C PHE A 27 9.82 -15.05 -3.19
N PRO A 28 9.39 -15.59 -2.03
CA PRO A 28 10.12 -15.44 -0.77
C PRO A 28 11.49 -16.15 -0.77
N GLN A 29 11.74 -17.02 -1.74
CA GLN A 29 13.02 -17.70 -1.94
C GLN A 29 14.09 -16.79 -2.57
N ILE A 30 13.70 -15.68 -3.21
CA ILE A 30 14.66 -14.69 -3.71
C ILE A 30 15.19 -13.90 -2.49
N PRO A 31 16.51 -13.88 -2.26
CA PRO A 31 17.06 -13.18 -1.11
C PRO A 31 16.95 -11.66 -1.27
N HIS A 32 16.87 -10.94 -0.15
CA HIS A 32 16.54 -9.51 -0.11
C HIS A 32 17.42 -8.61 -1.00
N TYR A 33 18.70 -8.93 -1.14
CA TYR A 33 19.65 -8.18 -1.95
C TYR A 33 19.45 -8.33 -3.48
N HIS A 34 18.63 -9.29 -3.93
CA HIS A 34 18.21 -9.45 -5.33
C HIS A 34 16.79 -8.92 -5.59
N LEU A 35 16.07 -8.46 -4.56
CA LEU A 35 14.66 -8.09 -4.75
C LEU A 35 14.46 -6.85 -5.62
N VAL A 36 15.42 -5.93 -5.67
CA VAL A 36 15.36 -4.77 -6.59
C VAL A 36 15.39 -5.25 -8.05
N GLU A 37 16.32 -6.16 -8.37
CA GLU A 37 16.45 -6.76 -9.70
C GLU A 37 15.20 -7.57 -10.07
N ALA A 38 14.69 -8.36 -9.13
CA ALA A 38 13.47 -9.14 -9.33
C ALA A 38 12.24 -8.24 -9.55
N THR A 39 12.13 -7.10 -8.87
CA THR A 39 11.09 -6.10 -9.14
C THR A 39 11.18 -5.55 -10.55
N GLU A 40 12.36 -5.11 -11.00
CA GLU A 40 12.53 -4.60 -12.36
C GLU A 40 12.23 -5.67 -13.42
N ALA A 41 12.61 -6.93 -13.19
CA ALA A 41 12.27 -8.05 -14.07
C ALA A 41 10.76 -8.35 -14.11
N ALA A 42 10.04 -8.10 -13.02
CA ALA A 42 8.59 -8.33 -12.93
C ALA A 42 7.76 -7.20 -13.56
N LYS A 43 8.25 -5.96 -13.62
CA LYS A 43 7.54 -4.82 -14.22
C LYS A 43 6.98 -5.09 -15.62
N PRO A 44 7.77 -5.59 -16.61
CA PRO A 44 7.24 -5.87 -17.94
C PRO A 44 6.19 -7.00 -17.95
N VAL A 45 6.30 -7.97 -17.03
CA VAL A 45 5.32 -9.07 -16.88
C VAL A 45 3.99 -8.55 -16.34
N LEU A 46 4.05 -7.68 -15.33
CA LEU A 46 2.88 -7.05 -14.72
C LEU A 46 2.26 -5.97 -15.63
N GLY A 47 3.06 -5.32 -16.47
CA GLY A 47 2.62 -4.33 -17.44
C GLY A 47 1.73 -3.25 -16.81
N LYS A 48 0.52 -3.07 -17.35
CA LYS A 48 -0.47 -2.08 -16.86
C LYS A 48 -0.94 -2.32 -15.42
N TYR A 49 -0.73 -3.52 -14.88
CA TYR A 49 -1.12 -3.88 -13.52
C TYR A 49 -0.05 -3.47 -12.49
N TYR A 50 1.19 -3.22 -12.94
CA TYR A 50 2.21 -2.69 -12.05
C TYR A 50 1.85 -1.26 -11.63
N LYS A 51 1.98 -0.98 -10.32
CA LYS A 51 1.74 0.35 -9.76
C LYS A 51 3.06 0.90 -9.23
N GLU A 52 3.64 1.85 -9.96
CA GLU A 52 4.84 2.56 -9.53
C GLU A 52 4.58 3.30 -8.20
N PRO A 53 5.43 3.09 -7.17
CA PRO A 53 5.30 3.81 -5.91
C PRO A 53 5.52 5.31 -6.12
N LYS A 54 4.70 6.14 -5.46
CA LYS A 54 4.89 7.59 -5.42
C LYS A 54 6.25 7.88 -4.78
N ARG A 55 7.14 8.56 -5.49
CA ARG A 55 8.50 8.84 -5.03
C ARG A 55 8.51 9.94 -3.97
N SER A 56 9.38 9.79 -2.97
CA SER A 56 9.68 10.83 -1.99
C SER A 56 10.56 11.91 -2.63
N ARG A 57 10.10 13.17 -2.60
CA ARG A 57 10.83 14.32 -3.20
C ARG A 57 12.08 14.74 -2.42
N GLY A 58 12.22 14.28 -1.19
CA GLY A 58 13.31 14.63 -0.29
C GLY A 58 13.58 13.49 0.70
N PRO A 59 14.36 13.75 1.75
CA PRO A 59 14.77 12.70 2.67
C PRO A 59 13.59 12.08 3.44
N PHE A 60 12.55 12.87 3.69
CA PHE A 60 11.37 12.45 4.45
C PHE A 60 10.19 12.09 3.54
N PRO A 61 9.43 11.02 3.85
CA PRO A 61 8.36 10.54 3.01
C PRO A 61 7.01 11.24 3.26
N PHE A 62 6.98 12.57 3.12
CA PHE A 62 5.77 13.38 3.38
C PHE A 62 4.56 12.97 2.54
N HIS A 63 4.77 12.35 1.38
CA HIS A 63 3.68 11.87 0.53
C HIS A 63 2.86 10.74 1.16
N LEU A 64 3.40 10.04 2.17
CA LEU A 64 2.69 8.98 2.88
C LEU A 64 1.64 9.53 3.84
N ILE A 65 1.74 10.79 4.29
CA ILE A 65 0.76 11.42 5.18
C ILE A 65 -0.63 11.42 4.52
N GLU A 66 -0.69 11.73 3.22
CA GLU A 66 -1.93 11.71 2.45
C GLU A 66 -2.55 10.30 2.43
N SER A 67 -1.74 9.27 2.15
CA SER A 67 -2.21 7.87 2.12
C SER A 67 -2.67 7.40 3.50
N PHE A 68 -1.97 7.81 4.55
CA PHE A 68 -2.33 7.51 5.93
C PHE A 68 -3.66 8.16 6.32
N LEU A 69 -3.83 9.47 6.08
CA LEU A 69 -5.06 10.18 6.39
C LEU A 69 -6.25 9.63 5.59
N ASN A 70 -6.06 9.26 4.32
CA ASN A 70 -7.11 8.61 3.54
C ASN A 70 -7.48 7.24 4.11
N SER A 71 -6.50 6.45 4.56
CA SER A 71 -6.77 5.16 5.21
C SER A 71 -7.55 5.35 6.51
N LEU A 72 -7.23 6.39 7.29
CA LEU A 72 -7.99 6.72 8.50
C LEU A 72 -9.43 7.18 8.22
N ARG A 73 -9.64 7.90 7.11
CA ARG A 73 -10.97 8.39 6.70
C ARG A 73 -11.86 7.30 6.11
N ILE A 74 -11.28 6.43 5.30
CA ILE A 74 -11.98 5.37 4.57
C ILE A 74 -11.69 4.03 5.26
N ASN A 75 -11.99 3.98 6.56
CA ASN A 75 -11.88 2.75 7.32
C ASN A 75 -13.15 1.93 7.13
N HIS A 76 -12.96 0.70 6.67
CA HIS A 76 -14.01 -0.30 6.69
C HIS A 76 -13.73 -1.29 7.81
N PHE A 77 -14.72 -1.56 8.64
CA PHE A 77 -14.68 -2.58 9.70
C PHE A 77 -15.70 -3.68 9.41
N VAL A 78 -15.57 -4.80 10.10
CA VAL A 78 -16.57 -5.89 10.10
C VAL A 78 -16.97 -6.17 11.55
N SER A 79 -18.19 -6.63 11.76
CA SER A 79 -18.68 -7.02 13.09
C SER A 79 -17.94 -8.25 13.61
N ASP A 80 -17.69 -8.30 14.92
CA ASP A 80 -17.16 -9.50 15.60
C ASP A 80 -18.18 -10.65 15.71
N SER A 81 -19.43 -10.43 15.27
CA SER A 81 -20.55 -11.36 15.41
C SER A 81 -21.40 -11.47 14.13
N GLY A 82 -21.96 -12.66 13.91
CA GLY A 82 -22.84 -13.01 12.77
C GLY A 82 -22.23 -14.07 11.86
N ASP A 83 -23.06 -14.93 11.27
CA ASP A 83 -22.61 -15.99 10.35
C ASP A 83 -22.11 -15.42 9.01
N ILE A 84 -22.67 -14.29 8.58
CA ILE A 84 -22.22 -13.52 7.41
C ILE A 84 -22.07 -12.07 7.84
N VAL A 85 -20.88 -11.51 7.66
CA VAL A 85 -20.55 -10.11 7.98
C VAL A 85 -20.18 -9.34 6.72
N TYR A 86 -20.56 -8.06 6.68
CA TYR A 86 -20.25 -7.15 5.58
C TYR A 86 -19.36 -6.01 6.07
N TYR A 87 -18.55 -5.47 5.17
CA TYR A 87 -17.75 -4.26 5.41
C TYR A 87 -18.66 -3.06 5.69
N GLN A 88 -18.36 -2.32 6.75
CA GLN A 88 -19.10 -1.15 7.21
C GLN A 88 -18.16 0.02 7.45
N THR A 89 -18.64 1.25 7.28
CA THR A 89 -17.90 2.47 7.57
C THR A 89 -18.44 3.08 8.86
N ASP A 90 -17.58 3.58 9.75
CA ASP A 90 -18.02 4.25 10.97
C ASP A 90 -18.72 5.58 10.62
N PRO A 91 -20.03 5.73 10.90
CA PRO A 91 -20.78 6.94 10.58
C PRO A 91 -20.29 8.17 11.36
N HIS A 92 -19.60 8.00 12.50
CA HIS A 92 -19.04 9.10 13.27
C HIS A 92 -17.67 9.58 12.75
N LEU A 93 -16.97 8.75 11.97
CA LEU A 93 -15.72 9.10 11.27
C LEU A 93 -15.98 9.55 9.82
N ALA A 94 -17.15 9.24 9.27
CA ALA A 94 -17.59 9.72 7.97
C ALA A 94 -17.94 11.22 8.05
N ILE A 95 -16.95 12.09 7.82
CA ILE A 95 -17.21 13.53 7.72
C ILE A 95 -18.09 13.80 6.50
N ASP A 96 -19.23 14.46 6.75
CA ASP A 96 -20.20 14.93 5.75
C ASP A 96 -19.51 15.65 4.58
N GLY A 97 -19.40 14.98 3.43
CA GLY A 97 -18.96 15.65 2.19
C GLY A 97 -18.42 14.76 1.07
N VAL A 98 -18.04 13.51 1.32
CA VAL A 98 -17.33 12.68 0.30
C VAL A 98 -18.14 11.46 -0.17
N SER A 99 -19.46 11.45 0.01
CA SER A 99 -20.33 10.35 -0.48
C SER A 99 -20.66 10.43 -1.98
N LYS A 100 -20.22 11.45 -2.74
CA LYS A 100 -20.72 11.65 -4.12
C LYS A 100 -19.89 11.09 -5.27
N TYR A 101 -18.69 10.55 -5.04
CA TYR A 101 -17.90 9.96 -6.14
C TYR A 101 -17.10 8.74 -5.69
N SER A 102 -17.69 7.55 -5.82
CA SER A 102 -16.97 6.28 -5.85
C SER A 102 -17.89 5.21 -6.44
N MET A 103 -17.91 5.11 -7.77
CA MET A 103 -18.21 3.88 -8.51
C MET A 103 -16.89 3.23 -8.87
#